data_AF-A0A7X5X282-F1
#
_entry.id   AF-A0A7X5X282-F1
#
_cell.length_a   1.000
_cell.length_b   1.000
_cell.length_c   1.000
_cell.angle_alpha   90.00
_cell.angle_beta   90.00
_cell.angle_gamma   90.00
#
_symmetry.space_group_name_H-M   'P 1'
#
loop_
_entity.id
_entity.type
_entity.pdbx_description
1 polymer ?
#
loop_
_entity_poly.entity_id
_entity_poly.type
_entity_poly.pdbx_seq_one_letter_code
_entity_poly.pdbx_strand_id
1 'polypeptide(L)'
;MGEASHGQRRARRRAASRHSVHRGQVPRREMMATVEHPPRHLQAAESDILHKLLSVQFPGAEQLRQQLPQTRVVGRWGSDSPSVDLEVLEPFSRAEISDGVIPATGAVKDSSGELIGELLLWVSEGSLSALEYSWYTDEAPVVLPDPHDVTVAVQR
;
A
#
# COMPACT_ATOMS: atom_id res chain seq x y z
N MET A 1 -71.48 20.29 -22.19
CA MET A 1 -71.75 19.44 -21.01
C MET A 1 -70.84 18.23 -21.13
N GLY A 2 -69.89 17.92 -20.27
CA GLY A 2 -69.44 18.52 -19.02
C GLY A 2 -68.34 17.61 -18.50
N GLU A 3 -67.14 18.17 -18.40
CA GLU A 3 -66.02 17.85 -17.50
C GLU A 3 -65.55 16.39 -17.31
N ALA A 4 -64.37 16.13 -17.89
CA ALA A 4 -63.41 15.17 -17.40
C ALA A 4 -62.67 15.75 -16.18
N SER A 5 -62.66 15.01 -15.05
CA SER A 5 -61.89 15.33 -13.85
C SER A 5 -60.86 14.22 -13.62
N HIS A 6 -59.59 14.49 -13.88
CA HIS A 6 -58.56 14.82 -12.89
C HIS A 6 -58.30 13.73 -11.83
N GLY A 7 -57.20 12.99 -12.01
CA GLY A 7 -56.65 12.07 -11.02
C GLY A 7 -55.13 11.95 -11.21
N GLN A 8 -54.41 12.91 -10.65
CA GLN A 8 -52.96 13.00 -10.70
C GLN A 8 -52.26 11.95 -9.79
N ARG A 9 -51.24 11.33 -10.39
CA ARG A 9 -49.85 11.17 -9.90
C ARG A 9 -49.55 10.44 -8.57
N ARG A 10 -48.59 9.52 -8.76
CA ARG A 10 -47.43 9.15 -7.91
C ARG A 10 -47.70 8.20 -6.74
N ALA A 11 -47.27 6.95 -6.93
CA ALA A 11 -46.77 6.12 -5.83
C ALA A 11 -45.44 5.42 -6.21
N ARG A 12 -44.35 6.09 -5.78
CA ARG A 12 -43.16 5.53 -5.14
C ARG A 12 -42.43 4.37 -5.86
N ARG A 13 -41.44 4.75 -6.67
CA ARG A 13 -40.24 3.94 -6.95
C ARG A 13 -39.44 3.77 -5.65
N ARG A 14 -39.21 2.54 -5.22
CA ARG A 14 -38.16 2.21 -4.24
C ARG A 14 -36.80 2.46 -4.90
N ALA A 15 -36.10 3.48 -4.43
CA ALA A 15 -34.70 3.68 -4.70
C ALA A 15 -33.91 2.66 -3.87
N ALA A 16 -33.20 1.76 -4.53
CA ALA A 16 -32.13 1.01 -3.89
C ALA A 16 -30.97 1.98 -3.66
N SER A 17 -30.65 2.26 -2.40
CA SER A 17 -29.49 3.02 -1.97
C SER A 17 -28.22 2.38 -2.55
N ARG A 18 -27.67 3.02 -3.57
CA ARG A 18 -26.29 2.82 -3.97
C ARG A 18 -25.44 3.37 -2.82
N HIS A 19 -24.84 2.49 -2.04
CA HIS A 19 -23.75 2.85 -1.16
C HIS A 19 -22.60 3.31 -2.05
N SER A 20 -22.47 4.63 -2.19
CA SER A 20 -21.30 5.25 -2.78
C SER A 20 -20.10 4.92 -1.91
N VAL A 21 -19.29 3.99 -2.38
CA VAL A 21 -17.88 3.86 -1.97
C VAL A 21 -17.28 5.24 -2.14
N HIS A 22 -16.85 5.88 -1.04
CA HIS A 22 -16.05 7.09 -1.07
C HIS A 22 -14.71 6.73 -1.70
N ARG A 23 -14.67 6.74 -3.05
CA ARG A 23 -13.45 6.84 -3.82
C ARG A 23 -12.84 8.19 -3.43
N GLY A 24 -11.82 8.16 -2.58
CA GLY A 24 -11.08 9.34 -2.17
C GLY A 24 -10.80 10.20 -3.40
N GLN A 25 -11.31 11.43 -3.37
CA GLN A 25 -11.05 12.42 -4.40
C GLN A 25 -9.53 12.62 -4.47
N VAL A 26 -8.94 12.34 -5.63
CA VAL A 26 -7.57 12.75 -5.94
C VAL A 26 -7.58 14.28 -6.01
N PRO A 27 -6.89 15.01 -5.12
CA PRO A 27 -6.84 16.46 -5.21
C PRO A 27 -6.18 16.88 -6.52
N ARG A 28 -6.68 17.97 -7.11
CA ARG A 28 -6.11 18.62 -8.29
C ARG A 28 -4.61 18.86 -8.07
N ARG A 29 -3.79 18.49 -9.05
CA ARG A 29 -2.36 18.84 -9.16
C ARG A 29 -2.16 20.34 -8.97
N GLU A 30 -1.90 20.77 -7.75
CA GLU A 30 -1.05 21.92 -7.50
C GLU A 30 0.39 21.44 -7.74
N MET A 31 1.13 22.23 -8.50
CA MET A 31 2.52 21.97 -8.87
C MET A 31 3.40 22.19 -7.63
N MET A 32 3.30 21.28 -6.67
CA MET A 32 4.28 21.08 -5.61
C MET A 32 5.58 20.76 -6.33
N ALA A 33 6.63 21.56 -6.13
CA ALA A 33 7.96 21.19 -6.56
C ALA A 33 8.20 19.76 -6.07
N THR A 34 8.38 18.82 -7.00
CA THR A 34 8.84 17.47 -6.66
C THR A 34 10.17 17.68 -5.97
N VAL A 35 10.17 17.54 -4.65
CA VAL A 35 11.42 17.47 -3.90
C VAL A 35 12.10 16.21 -4.40
N GLU A 36 13.07 16.38 -5.29
CA GLU A 36 13.89 15.27 -5.73
C GLU A 36 14.70 14.80 -4.52
N HIS A 37 14.39 13.59 -4.07
CA HIS A 37 15.15 12.95 -3.02
C HIS A 37 16.24 12.13 -3.72
N PRO A 38 17.53 12.48 -3.57
CA PRO A 38 18.59 11.70 -4.20
C PRO A 38 18.53 10.25 -3.67
N PRO A 39 18.86 9.26 -4.52
CA PRO A 39 18.91 7.87 -4.08
C PRO A 39 19.73 7.70 -2.80
N ARG A 40 19.18 7.00 -1.82
CA ARG A 40 19.82 6.76 -0.53
C ARG A 40 19.76 5.29 -0.14
N HIS A 41 20.65 4.88 0.75
CA HIS A 41 20.58 3.57 1.37
C HIS A 41 19.29 3.41 2.19
N LEU A 42 18.88 2.15 2.37
CA LEU A 42 17.84 1.80 3.34
C LEU A 42 18.26 2.29 4.73
N GLN A 43 17.32 2.91 5.42
CA GLN A 43 17.42 3.18 6.85
C GLN A 43 17.13 1.92 7.66
N ALA A 44 17.49 1.92 8.94
CA ALA A 44 17.30 0.76 9.83
C ALA A 44 15.83 0.28 9.83
N ALA A 45 14.87 1.19 10.04
CA ALA A 45 13.45 0.84 10.06
C ALA A 45 12.95 0.21 8.72
N GLU A 46 13.41 0.73 7.58
CA GLU A 46 13.06 0.18 6.26
C GLU A 46 13.66 -1.22 6.08
N SER A 47 14.95 -1.38 6.43
CA SER A 47 15.65 -2.66 6.39
C SER A 47 14.98 -3.70 7.29
N ASP A 48 14.62 -3.34 8.51
CA ASP A 48 14.01 -4.24 9.49
C ASP A 48 12.61 -4.69 9.05
N ILE A 49 11.81 -3.78 8.51
CA ILE A 49 10.50 -4.10 7.93
C ILE A 49 10.63 -5.01 6.71
N LEU A 50 11.56 -4.73 5.79
CA LEU A 50 11.80 -5.59 4.63
C LEU A 50 12.24 -6.99 5.05
N HIS A 51 13.16 -7.11 6.01
CA HIS A 51 13.55 -8.40 6.59
C HIS A 51 12.35 -9.12 7.23
N LYS A 52 11.48 -8.40 7.93
CA LYS A 52 10.29 -8.97 8.56
C LYS A 52 9.30 -9.50 7.52
N LEU A 53 8.96 -8.72 6.50
CA LEU A 53 8.05 -9.13 5.42
C LEU A 53 8.58 -10.35 4.66
N LEU A 54 9.90 -10.40 4.42
CA LEU A 54 10.56 -11.50 3.72
C LEU A 54 10.94 -12.68 4.63
N SER A 55 10.52 -12.70 5.91
CA SER A 55 10.85 -13.79 6.84
C SER A 55 10.05 -15.09 6.58
N VAL A 56 8.90 -14.98 5.93
CA VAL A 56 8.05 -16.12 5.55
C VAL A 56 8.48 -16.71 4.20
N GLN A 57 8.05 -17.95 3.91
CA GLN A 57 8.40 -18.61 2.65
C GLN A 57 7.28 -18.47 1.61
N PHE A 58 7.68 -18.10 0.40
CA PHE A 58 6.87 -18.05 -0.81
C PHE A 58 7.82 -18.11 -2.03
N PRO A 59 7.33 -18.39 -3.25
CA PRO A 59 8.17 -18.41 -4.45
C PRO A 59 8.94 -17.10 -4.62
N GLY A 60 10.27 -17.17 -4.77
CA GLY A 60 11.13 -15.99 -4.94
C GLY A 60 11.57 -15.30 -3.63
N ALA A 61 11.09 -15.72 -2.45
CA ALA A 61 11.42 -15.07 -1.18
C ALA A 61 12.93 -15.05 -0.88
N GLU A 62 13.65 -16.13 -1.22
CA GLU A 62 15.10 -16.21 -1.01
C GLU A 62 15.86 -15.22 -1.90
N GLN A 63 15.50 -15.13 -3.17
CA GLN A 63 16.08 -14.18 -4.12
C GLN A 63 15.82 -12.74 -3.68
N LEU A 64 14.60 -12.42 -3.25
CA LEU A 64 14.28 -11.08 -2.72
C LEU A 64 15.06 -10.75 -1.44
N ARG A 65 15.28 -11.71 -0.54
CA ARG A 65 16.13 -11.51 0.65
C ARG A 65 17.58 -11.18 0.26
N GLN A 66 18.11 -11.81 -0.78
CA GLN A 66 19.47 -11.57 -1.27
C GLN A 66 19.65 -10.18 -1.91
N GLN A 67 18.56 -9.53 -2.33
CA GLN A 67 18.59 -8.18 -2.93
C GLN A 67 18.73 -7.06 -1.89
N LEU A 68 18.35 -7.29 -0.62
CA LEU A 68 18.32 -6.26 0.42
C LEU A 68 19.63 -5.46 0.58
N PRO A 69 20.82 -6.08 0.58
CA PRO A 69 22.08 -5.34 0.71
C PRO A 69 22.36 -4.34 -0.43
N GLN A 70 21.77 -4.55 -1.61
CA GLN A 70 21.94 -3.70 -2.80
C GLN A 70 20.76 -2.75 -3.02
N THR A 71 19.74 -2.79 -2.16
CA THR A 71 18.52 -2.00 -2.29
C THR A 71 18.74 -0.57 -1.83
N ARG A 72 18.16 0.38 -2.57
CA ARG A 72 18.16 1.81 -2.27
C ARG A 72 16.75 2.37 -2.36
N VAL A 73 16.48 3.41 -1.57
CA VAL A 73 15.30 4.24 -1.73
C VAL A 73 15.59 5.28 -2.80
N VAL A 74 14.73 5.34 -3.82
CA VAL A 74 14.84 6.26 -4.96
C VAL A 74 13.69 7.26 -5.03
N GLY A 75 12.63 7.05 -4.24
CA GLY A 75 11.45 7.90 -4.22
C GLY A 75 10.66 7.78 -2.92
N ARG A 76 9.76 8.74 -2.71
CA ARG A 76 8.80 8.76 -1.59
C ARG A 76 7.43 9.13 -2.12
N TRP A 77 6.38 8.48 -1.63
CA TRP A 77 5.02 8.67 -2.15
C TRP A 77 4.34 9.95 -1.62
N GLY A 78 4.99 10.65 -0.70
CA GLY A 78 4.61 11.96 -0.17
C GLY A 78 5.68 12.46 0.80
N SER A 79 5.69 13.75 1.12
CA SER A 79 6.74 14.38 1.94
C SER A 79 6.96 13.67 3.29
N ASP A 80 5.85 13.30 3.94
CA ASP A 80 5.87 12.65 5.25
C ASP A 80 5.50 11.16 5.18
N SER A 81 5.21 10.63 3.98
CA SER A 81 4.85 9.22 3.85
C SER A 81 6.05 8.31 4.16
N PRO A 82 5.85 7.23 4.93
CA PRO A 82 6.85 6.19 5.09
C PRO A 82 6.93 5.24 3.88
N SER A 83 6.01 5.35 2.91
CA SER A 83 6.06 4.57 1.68
C SER A 83 7.15 5.09 0.73
N VAL A 84 7.92 4.16 0.18
CA VAL A 84 9.13 4.45 -0.60
C VAL A 84 9.19 3.61 -1.88
N ASP A 85 9.71 4.23 -2.93
CA ASP A 85 10.13 3.51 -4.14
C ASP A 85 11.53 2.96 -3.95
N LEU A 86 11.74 1.73 -4.41
CA LEU A 86 12.98 0.98 -4.26
C LEU A 86 13.62 0.69 -5.61
N GLU A 87 14.95 0.67 -5.62
CA GLU A 87 15.75 0.18 -6.73
C GLU A 87 16.80 -0.79 -6.17
N VAL A 88 17.00 -1.93 -6.86
CA VAL A 88 18.07 -2.88 -6.56
C VAL A 88 19.20 -2.69 -7.56
N LEU A 89 20.40 -2.42 -7.07
CA LEU A 89 21.56 -2.28 -7.94
C LEU A 89 22.04 -3.63 -8.47
N GLU A 90 22.16 -3.75 -9.79
CA GLU A 90 22.77 -4.91 -10.44
C GLU A 90 24.24 -5.10 -10.02
N PRO A 91 24.76 -6.35 -10.01
CA PRO A 91 24.06 -7.60 -10.35
C PRO A 91 23.23 -8.15 -9.18
N PHE A 92 22.05 -8.71 -9.46
CA PHE A 92 21.26 -9.48 -8.49
C PHE A 92 20.51 -10.68 -9.10
N SER A 93 20.14 -11.64 -8.25
CA SER A 93 19.27 -12.75 -8.63
C SER A 93 17.82 -12.28 -8.73
N ARG A 94 17.22 -12.37 -9.92
CA ARG A 94 15.79 -12.08 -10.11
C ARG A 94 14.94 -13.15 -9.43
N ALA A 95 13.92 -12.72 -8.70
CA ALA A 95 12.94 -13.60 -8.12
C ALA A 95 11.98 -14.13 -9.19
N GLU A 96 11.72 -15.44 -9.19
CA GLU A 96 10.70 -16.06 -10.03
C GLU A 96 9.31 -15.85 -9.41
N ILE A 97 8.82 -14.62 -9.48
CA ILE A 97 7.52 -14.20 -8.95
C ILE A 97 6.87 -13.21 -9.92
N SER A 98 5.53 -13.16 -9.91
CA SER A 98 4.80 -12.17 -10.71
C SER A 98 5.00 -10.76 -10.19
N ASP A 99 4.95 -9.78 -11.09
CA ASP A 99 4.94 -8.36 -10.75
C ASP A 99 3.74 -7.99 -9.88
N GLY A 100 3.93 -7.02 -9.00
CA GLY A 100 2.93 -6.55 -8.04
C GLY A 100 3.30 -6.82 -6.59
N VAL A 101 2.31 -6.84 -5.71
CA VAL A 101 2.50 -7.12 -4.29
C VAL A 101 2.89 -8.59 -4.10
N ILE A 102 3.93 -8.86 -3.30
CA ILE A 102 4.33 -10.23 -2.97
C ILE A 102 3.20 -10.97 -2.23
N PRO A 103 3.20 -12.32 -2.22
CA PRO A 103 2.20 -13.12 -1.50
C PRO A 103 2.17 -12.92 0.02
N ALA A 104 3.08 -12.15 0.62
CA ALA A 104 3.11 -11.87 2.04
C ALA A 104 2.59 -10.47 2.37
N THR A 105 1.79 -10.36 3.41
CA THR A 105 1.29 -9.08 3.95
C THR A 105 1.75 -8.93 5.39
N GLY A 106 2.21 -7.74 5.78
CA GLY A 106 2.48 -7.39 7.17
C GLY A 106 1.31 -6.66 7.79
N ALA A 107 0.49 -7.33 8.59
CA ALA A 107 -0.57 -6.68 9.35
C ALA A 107 0.02 -5.87 10.51
N VAL A 108 -0.31 -4.58 10.59
CA VAL A 108 0.15 -3.66 11.64
C VAL A 108 -0.95 -3.48 12.67
N LYS A 109 -0.62 -3.76 13.93
CA LYS A 109 -1.56 -3.63 15.04
C LYS A 109 -1.09 -2.60 16.05
N ASP A 110 -2.04 -1.93 16.69
CA ASP A 110 -1.73 -1.07 17.83
C ASP A 110 -1.52 -1.88 19.12
N SER A 111 -1.24 -1.17 20.22
CA SER A 111 -1.05 -1.79 21.54
C SER A 111 -2.27 -2.54 22.09
N SER A 112 -3.48 -2.25 21.58
CA SER A 112 -4.71 -2.97 21.93
C SER A 112 -4.93 -4.23 21.09
N GLY A 113 -4.13 -4.41 20.03
CA GLY A 113 -4.26 -5.48 19.05
C GLY A 113 -5.22 -5.15 17.90
N GLU A 114 -5.71 -3.91 17.81
CA GLU A 114 -6.55 -3.44 16.71
C GLU A 114 -5.73 -3.32 15.42
N LEU A 115 -6.30 -3.73 14.30
CA LEU A 115 -5.66 -3.64 12.99
C LEU A 115 -5.74 -2.20 12.48
N ILE A 116 -4.61 -1.52 12.43
CA ILE A 116 -4.51 -0.10 12.05
C ILE A 116 -3.95 0.10 10.64
N GLY A 117 -3.39 -0.95 10.03
CA GLY A 117 -2.90 -0.89 8.65
C GLY A 117 -2.18 -2.15 8.22
N GLU A 118 -1.56 -2.06 7.04
CA GLU A 118 -0.85 -3.13 6.37
C GLU A 118 0.40 -2.62 5.66
N LEU A 119 1.45 -3.43 5.71
CA LEU A 119 2.67 -3.26 4.94
C LEU A 119 2.65 -4.19 3.73
N LEU A 120 2.83 -3.59 2.55
CA LEU A 120 2.86 -4.26 1.26
C LEU A 120 4.25 -4.08 0.64
N LEU A 121 4.80 -5.16 0.10
CA LEU A 121 6.08 -5.13 -0.60
C LEU A 121 5.86 -5.45 -2.07
N TRP A 122 6.30 -4.56 -2.94
CA TRP A 122 6.09 -4.62 -4.38
C TRP A 122 7.32 -5.17 -5.09
N VAL A 123 7.08 -5.93 -6.16
CA VAL A 123 8.08 -6.47 -7.07
C VAL A 123 7.77 -6.03 -8.50
N SER A 124 8.83 -5.75 -9.26
CA SER A 124 8.78 -5.53 -10.70
C SER A 124 9.98 -6.23 -11.35
N GLU A 125 9.73 -7.02 -12.40
CA GLU A 125 10.75 -7.78 -13.15
C GLU A 125 11.67 -8.64 -12.25
N GLY A 126 11.09 -9.19 -11.19
CA GLY A 126 11.80 -10.02 -10.19
C GLY A 126 12.67 -9.24 -9.21
N SER A 127 12.54 -7.91 -9.12
CA SER A 127 13.27 -7.02 -8.20
C SER A 127 12.33 -6.29 -7.22
N LEU A 128 12.80 -6.02 -6.00
CA LEU A 128 12.12 -5.12 -5.06
C LEU A 128 11.89 -3.75 -5.71
N SER A 129 10.65 -3.25 -5.68
CA SER A 129 10.27 -2.00 -6.37
C SER A 129 9.62 -0.95 -5.48
N ALA A 130 8.94 -1.33 -4.40
CA ALA A 130 8.42 -0.37 -3.42
C ALA A 130 8.09 -1.04 -2.08
N LEU A 131 8.18 -0.26 -1.00
CA LEU A 131 7.56 -0.58 0.29
C LEU A 131 6.41 0.40 0.51
N GLU A 132 5.22 -0.13 0.73
CA GLU A 132 4.01 0.66 0.98
C GLU A 132 3.48 0.39 2.39
N TYR A 133 3.09 1.46 3.07
CA TYR A 133 2.27 1.39 4.27
C TYR A 133 0.86 1.91 3.98
N SER A 134 -0.10 1.00 3.91
CA SER A 134 -1.54 1.29 3.86
C SER A 134 -2.11 1.36 5.27
N TRP A 135 -3.04 2.27 5.55
CA TRP A 135 -3.58 2.48 6.89
C TRP A 135 -5.10 2.59 6.89
N TYR A 136 -5.70 2.29 8.04
CA TYR A 136 -7.16 2.27 8.25
C TYR A 136 -7.63 3.32 9.26
N THR A 137 -6.69 4.03 9.89
CA THR A 137 -6.96 5.14 10.81
C THR A 137 -7.32 6.43 10.06
N ASP A 138 -7.87 7.41 10.79
CA ASP A 138 -8.19 8.73 10.23
C ASP A 138 -6.92 9.53 9.88
N GLU A 139 -5.83 9.31 10.62
CA GLU A 139 -4.54 9.95 10.40
C GLU A 139 -3.58 9.00 9.67
N ALA A 140 -2.88 9.53 8.65
CA ALA A 140 -1.87 8.79 7.92
C ALA A 140 -0.60 8.61 8.77
N PRO A 141 0.04 7.43 8.73
CA PRO A 141 1.31 7.23 9.42
C PRO A 141 2.40 8.07 8.76
N VAL A 142 3.27 8.65 9.60
CA VAL A 142 4.46 9.40 9.15
C VAL A 142 5.78 8.65 9.41
N VAL A 143 5.68 7.48 10.04
CA VAL A 143 6.80 6.58 10.35
C VAL A 143 6.39 5.13 10.08
N LEU A 144 7.37 4.28 9.76
CA LEU A 144 7.17 2.83 9.75
C LEU A 144 6.91 2.32 11.17
N PRO A 145 6.10 1.25 11.34
CA PRO A 145 5.87 0.65 12.65
C PRO A 145 7.12 -0.06 13.16
N ASP A 146 7.15 -0.36 14.46
CA ASP A 146 8.13 -1.30 15.00
C ASP A 146 7.88 -2.71 14.39
N PRO A 147 8.90 -3.41 13.88
CA PRO A 147 8.75 -4.77 13.36
C PRO A 147 8.08 -5.77 14.32
N HIS A 148 8.11 -5.52 15.64
CA HIS A 148 7.41 -6.31 16.65
C HIS A 148 5.89 -6.15 16.62
N ASP A 149 5.39 -5.01 16.16
CA ASP A 149 3.95 -4.73 15.99
C ASP A 149 3.41 -5.24 14.64
N VAL A 150 4.29 -5.82 13.81
CA VAL A 150 3.96 -6.38 12.49
C VAL A 150 3.85 -7.90 12.56
N THR A 151 2.68 -8.42 12.19
CA THR A 151 2.45 -9.86 11.99
C THR A 151 2.45 -10.17 10.50
N VAL A 152 3.32 -11.08 10.05
CA VAL A 152 3.43 -11.41 8.62
C VAL A 152 2.73 -12.73 8.33
N ALA A 153 1.90 -12.75 7.29
CA ALA A 153 1.24 -13.95 6.81
C ALA A 153 1.29 -14.03 5.29
N VAL A 154 1.37 -15.26 4.76
CA VAL A 154 1.23 -15.52 3.33
C VAL A 154 -0.27 -15.62 3.00
N GLN A 155 -0.72 -14.82 2.05
CA GLN A 155 -2.07 -14.87 1.50
C GLN A 155 -2.22 -16.16 0.69
N ARG A 156 -3.33 -16.87 0.90
CA ARG A 156 -3.63 -18.16 0.26
C ARG A 156 -4.36 -17.99 -1.06
#